data_AF-A0A8H6VXI2-F1
#
_entry.id   AF-A0A8H6VXI2-F1
#
_cell.length_a   1.000
_cell.length_b   1.000
_cell.length_c   1.000
_cell.angle_alpha   90.00
_cell.angle_beta   90.00
_cell.angle_gamma   90.00
#
_symmetry.space_group_name_H-M   'P 1'
#
loop_
_entity.id
_entity.type
_entity.pdbx_description
1 polymer ?
#
loop_
_entity_poly.entity_id
_entity_poly.type
_entity_poly.pdbx_seq_one_letter_code
_entity_poly.pdbx_strand_id
1 'polypeptide(L)'
;MSPSLILSQKYASTISISTRSLVNQALEIITTHSASLQEPPKGDSPYRLDRLVEAMLKHAPTESGTRYVALVIIDAQTSSDPAPTLVDVAEAWLNHLIVPMLTLRLENPSRSSRLEDSGSSDDTLPKQPSLHDLLLQREGNRPLIQADIWDAGYMQRLMVANKKLPEIIRGIQPTKVTRILPISGTYPTDSVDMSWEMFQSWTDTPLEAIAELETDSPRHAILLCDFDHWLVRSFRCYFEPVLNEPNTYIGHTLLDHIKFSTGQRTTQIKFTGNDAPSPELFRIHAAYAQVFHACGVDQMWGRLYAGAKHTQKSFTSMGKQTWATHSRHGLRTSN
;
A
#
# COMPACT_ATOMS: atom_id res chain seq x y z
N MET A 1 16.43 21.04 13.55
CA MET A 1 16.73 19.98 14.54
C MET A 1 15.83 18.81 14.22
N SER A 2 16.39 17.62 14.00
CA SER A 2 15.59 16.43 13.69
C SER A 2 14.78 16.00 14.92
N PRO A 3 13.46 15.80 14.82
CA PRO A 3 12.61 15.31 15.91
C PRO A 3 13.14 14.02 16.55
N SER A 4 13.76 13.14 15.75
CA SER A 4 14.25 11.83 16.19
C SER A 4 15.35 11.90 17.28
N LEU A 5 16.26 12.89 17.20
CA LEU A 5 17.35 13.08 18.16
C LEU A 5 16.87 13.64 19.52
N ILE A 6 15.79 14.42 19.52
CA ILE A 6 15.18 14.94 20.75
C ILE A 6 14.39 13.84 21.46
N LEU A 7 13.72 12.98 20.69
CA LEU A 7 12.97 11.85 21.20
C LEU A 7 13.90 10.80 21.85
N SER A 8 15.02 10.42 21.22
CA SER A 8 15.88 9.35 21.76
C SER A 8 16.53 9.70 23.11
N GLN A 9 16.90 10.96 23.35
CA GLN A 9 17.44 11.41 24.64
C GLN A 9 16.37 11.60 25.71
N LYS A 10 15.20 12.13 25.36
CA LYS A 10 14.09 12.35 26.30
C LYS A 10 13.44 11.03 26.75
N TYR A 11 13.56 9.96 25.95
CA TYR A 11 12.97 8.66 26.25
C TYR A 11 13.88 7.66 26.98
N ALA A 12 15.17 7.97 27.18
CA ALA A 12 16.08 7.13 27.96
C ALA A 12 15.63 6.98 29.43
N SER A 13 14.98 7.99 30.01
CA SER A 13 14.38 7.91 31.35
C SER A 13 13.04 7.15 31.40
N THR A 14 12.40 6.94 30.26
CA THR A 14 11.07 6.30 30.16
C THR A 14 11.17 4.78 30.03
N ILE A 15 12.38 4.22 29.90
CA ILE A 15 12.66 2.78 29.71
C ILE A 15 11.98 1.92 30.80
N SER A 16 11.70 2.46 31.99
CA SER A 16 11.04 1.73 33.08
C SER A 16 9.51 1.61 32.98
N ILE A 17 8.85 2.43 32.15
CA ILE A 17 7.38 2.40 32.02
C ILE A 17 6.98 1.34 31.00
N SER A 18 6.08 0.43 31.39
CA SER A 18 5.57 -0.60 30.46
C SER A 18 4.81 -0.01 29.28
N THR A 19 4.95 -0.61 28.09
CA THR A 19 4.23 -0.19 26.87
C THR A 19 2.72 -0.11 27.11
N ARG A 20 2.16 -1.08 27.84
CA ARG A 20 0.74 -1.10 28.21
C ARG A 20 0.31 0.14 29.00
N SER A 21 1.13 0.61 29.94
CA SER A 21 0.83 1.82 30.72
C SER A 21 0.81 3.06 29.83
N LEU A 22 1.77 3.18 28.91
CA LEU A 22 1.83 4.29 27.96
C LEU A 22 0.62 4.28 27.02
N VAL A 23 0.24 3.11 26.51
CA VAL A 23 -0.94 2.95 25.65
C VAL A 23 -2.22 3.38 26.37
N ASN A 24 -2.42 2.97 27.62
CA ASN A 24 -3.60 3.36 28.40
C ASN A 24 -3.65 4.89 28.59
N GLN A 25 -2.53 5.51 28.95
CA GLN A 25 -2.45 6.95 29.11
C GLN A 25 -2.72 7.69 27.79
N ALA A 26 -2.16 7.21 26.68
CA ALA A 26 -2.43 7.77 25.35
C ALA A 26 -3.90 7.65 24.95
N LEU A 27 -4.57 6.53 25.24
CA LEU A 27 -5.99 6.34 24.99
C LEU A 27 -6.87 7.27 25.82
N GLU A 28 -6.52 7.52 27.08
CA GLU A 28 -7.19 8.52 27.91
C GLU A 28 -7.07 9.93 27.30
N ILE A 29 -5.86 10.31 26.86
CA ILE A 29 -5.63 11.60 26.17
C ILE A 29 -6.47 11.72 24.90
N ILE A 30 -6.49 10.69 24.05
CA ILE A 30 -7.31 10.65 22.82
C ILE A 30 -8.79 10.84 23.16
N THR A 31 -9.27 10.16 24.20
CA THR A 31 -10.68 10.23 24.64
C THR A 31 -11.02 11.64 25.11
N THR A 32 -10.17 12.25 25.94
CA THR A 32 -10.35 13.62 26.43
C THR A 32 -10.34 14.66 25.31
N HIS A 33 -9.50 14.48 24.28
CA HIS A 33 -9.34 15.44 23.18
C HIS A 33 -10.14 15.08 21.92
N SER A 34 -11.03 14.09 21.99
CA SER A 34 -11.79 13.60 20.83
C SER A 34 -12.58 14.73 20.15
N ALA A 35 -13.12 15.69 20.90
CA ALA A 35 -13.85 16.82 20.32
C ALA A 35 -12.97 17.70 19.41
N SER A 36 -11.74 18.02 19.83
CA SER A 36 -10.79 18.82 19.02
C SER A 36 -10.31 18.05 17.78
N LEU A 37 -10.12 16.75 17.90
CA LEU A 37 -9.74 15.87 16.79
C LEU A 37 -10.91 15.57 15.82
N GLN A 38 -12.14 15.86 16.23
CA GLN A 38 -13.35 15.70 15.42
C GLN A 38 -13.73 16.96 14.65
N GLU A 39 -13.13 18.11 14.98
CA GLU A 39 -13.32 19.30 14.17
C GLU A 39 -12.90 18.98 12.74
N PRO A 40 -13.84 19.04 11.77
CA PRO A 40 -13.52 18.68 10.41
C PRO A 40 -12.39 19.61 9.94
N PRO A 41 -11.29 19.06 9.37
CA PRO A 41 -10.28 19.88 8.74
C PRO A 41 -11.00 20.77 7.74
N LYS A 42 -10.81 22.10 7.80
CA LYS A 42 -11.54 23.11 7.02
C LYS A 42 -12.00 22.58 5.65
N GLY A 43 -13.27 22.18 5.55
CA GLY A 43 -13.88 21.58 4.35
C GLY A 43 -14.58 20.23 4.60
N ASP A 44 -15.26 19.71 3.57
CA ASP A 44 -15.97 18.42 3.58
C ASP A 44 -15.00 17.22 3.51
N SER A 45 -13.93 17.25 4.30
CA SER A 45 -12.94 16.18 4.30
C SER A 45 -13.55 14.91 4.90
N PRO A 46 -13.50 13.76 4.20
CA PRO A 46 -14.13 12.53 4.69
C PRO A 46 -13.26 11.76 5.70
N TYR A 47 -12.05 12.24 6.02
CA TYR A 47 -11.17 11.59 7.00
C TYR A 47 -11.34 12.16 8.41
N ARG A 48 -10.96 11.36 9.41
CA ARG A 48 -11.17 11.62 10.84
C ARG A 48 -9.85 11.53 11.59
N LEU A 49 -9.36 12.65 12.16
CA LEU A 49 -8.08 12.69 12.86
C LEU A 49 -8.11 11.90 14.17
N ASP A 50 -9.23 11.89 14.89
CA ASP A 50 -9.41 11.06 16.09
C ASP A 50 -9.21 9.58 15.78
N ARG A 51 -9.81 9.12 14.67
CA ARG A 51 -9.64 7.75 14.19
C ARG A 51 -8.24 7.46 13.68
N LEU A 52 -7.58 8.43 13.07
CA LEU A 52 -6.18 8.29 12.65
C LEU A 52 -5.28 8.03 13.86
N VAL A 53 -5.34 8.88 14.89
CA VAL A 53 -4.49 8.75 16.09
C VAL A 53 -4.76 7.43 16.82
N GLU A 54 -6.04 7.07 17.01
CA GLU A 54 -6.44 5.80 17.61
C GLU A 54 -5.90 4.60 16.80
N ALA A 55 -6.04 4.64 15.47
CA ALA A 55 -5.60 3.56 14.60
C ALA A 55 -4.08 3.44 14.54
N MET A 56 -3.35 4.56 14.50
CA MET A 56 -1.88 4.59 14.54
C MET A 56 -1.34 3.88 15.78
N LEU A 57 -1.99 4.08 16.93
CA LEU A 57 -1.63 3.46 18.20
C LEU A 57 -1.95 1.96 18.21
N LYS A 58 -3.18 1.62 17.78
CA LYS A 58 -3.71 0.26 17.82
C LYS A 58 -3.06 -0.69 16.81
N HIS A 59 -2.73 -0.17 15.62
CA HIS A 59 -2.31 -0.96 14.47
C HIS A 59 -0.83 -0.75 14.11
N ALA A 60 -0.03 -0.18 15.01
CA ALA A 60 1.42 -0.13 14.80
C ALA A 60 1.97 -1.55 14.59
N PRO A 61 2.90 -1.74 13.64
CA PRO A 61 3.38 -3.07 13.26
C PRO A 61 4.29 -3.72 14.31
N THR A 62 4.83 -2.95 15.25
CA THR A 62 5.74 -3.46 16.29
C THR A 62 5.41 -2.84 17.64
N GLU A 63 5.85 -3.49 18.73
CA GLU A 63 5.69 -2.95 20.08
C GLU A 63 6.44 -1.61 20.22
N SER A 64 7.64 -1.51 19.65
CA SER A 64 8.41 -0.26 19.56
C SER A 64 7.62 0.84 18.85
N GLY A 65 6.96 0.52 17.74
CA GLY A 65 6.07 1.43 17.02
C GLY A 65 4.87 1.88 17.85
N THR A 66 4.19 0.95 18.54
CA THR A 66 3.11 1.27 19.48
C THR A 66 3.59 2.22 20.57
N ARG A 67 4.77 1.94 21.13
CA ARG A 67 5.39 2.76 22.17
C ARG A 67 5.73 4.16 21.65
N TYR A 68 6.31 4.27 20.46
CA TYR A 68 6.58 5.55 19.80
C TYR A 68 5.30 6.39 19.68
N VAL A 69 4.21 5.82 19.15
CA VAL A 69 2.94 6.53 19.00
C VAL A 69 2.39 6.99 20.35
N ALA A 70 2.38 6.11 21.36
CA ALA A 70 1.91 6.46 22.70
C ALA A 70 2.69 7.63 23.30
N LEU A 71 4.02 7.61 23.18
CA LEU A 71 4.89 8.65 23.70
C LEU A 71 4.69 9.99 22.99
N VAL A 72 4.55 10.00 21.66
CA VAL A 72 4.26 11.22 20.89
C VAL A 72 2.93 11.84 21.33
N ILE A 73 1.90 11.03 21.58
CA ILE A 73 0.59 11.51 22.08
C ILE A 73 0.73 12.14 23.47
N ILE A 74 1.47 11.49 24.38
CA ILE A 74 1.70 11.98 25.74
C ILE A 74 2.51 13.29 25.72
N ASP A 75 3.55 13.36 24.89
CA ASP A 75 4.42 14.53 24.76
C ASP A 75 3.67 15.74 24.21
N ALA A 76 2.80 15.53 23.22
CA ALA A 76 1.93 16.58 22.67
C ALA A 76 0.97 17.18 23.70
N GLN A 77 0.58 16.40 24.73
CA GLN A 77 -0.30 16.86 25.80
C GLN A 77 0.45 17.56 26.95
N THR A 78 1.66 17.09 27.27
CA THR A 78 2.37 17.46 28.50
C THR A 78 3.36 18.61 28.30
N SER A 79 3.78 18.86 27.06
CA SER A 79 4.79 19.87 26.79
C SER A 79 4.22 21.29 26.90
N SER A 80 4.83 22.08 27.79
CA SER A 80 4.45 23.47 28.04
C SER A 80 5.22 24.39 27.07
N ASP A 81 4.53 24.90 26.05
CA ASP A 81 4.93 26.05 25.20
C ASP A 81 6.12 25.89 24.20
N PRO A 82 5.95 26.28 22.91
CA PRO A 82 4.88 25.88 22.00
C PRO A 82 5.18 24.48 21.45
N ALA A 83 4.64 23.46 22.11
CA ALA A 83 4.73 22.08 21.63
C ALA A 83 3.63 21.80 20.59
N PRO A 84 3.85 20.84 19.67
CA PRO A 84 2.81 20.44 18.73
C PRO A 84 1.59 19.93 19.49
N THR A 85 0.41 20.42 19.12
CA THR A 85 -0.86 19.90 19.64
C THR A 85 -1.10 18.49 19.09
N LEU A 86 -2.04 17.76 19.69
CA LEU A 86 -2.44 16.44 19.18
C LEU A 86 -3.00 16.51 17.75
N VAL A 87 -3.60 17.64 17.36
CA VAL A 87 -4.04 17.90 15.98
C VAL A 87 -2.83 18.01 15.05
N ASP A 88 -1.82 18.79 15.43
CA ASP A 88 -0.59 18.95 14.63
C ASP A 88 0.13 17.61 14.42
N VAL A 89 0.17 16.77 15.46
CA VAL A 89 0.70 15.40 15.37
C VAL A 89 -0.09 14.54 14.38
N ALA A 90 -1.43 14.58 14.47
CA ALA A 90 -2.29 13.80 13.58
C ALA A 90 -2.14 14.24 12.13
N GLU A 91 -2.10 15.56 11.88
CA GLU A 91 -1.85 16.12 10.55
C GLU A 91 -0.46 15.76 10.03
N ALA A 92 0.56 15.77 10.90
CA ALA A 92 1.91 15.36 10.53
C ALA A 92 1.96 13.89 10.09
N TRP A 93 1.33 12.97 10.83
CA TRP A 93 1.23 11.57 10.40
C TRP A 93 0.44 11.44 9.10
N LEU A 94 -0.66 12.17 8.94
CA LEU A 94 -1.42 12.13 7.70
C LEU A 94 -0.56 12.56 6.50
N ASN A 95 0.11 13.72 6.60
CA ASN A 95 0.81 14.35 5.49
C ASN A 95 2.19 13.75 5.20
N HIS A 96 2.86 13.22 6.22
CA HIS A 96 4.25 12.72 6.09
C HIS A 96 4.36 11.21 6.19
N LEU A 97 3.34 10.50 6.67
CA LEU A 97 3.39 9.03 6.77
C LEU A 97 2.35 8.34 5.90
N ILE A 98 1.09 8.76 5.98
CA ILE A 98 -0.03 8.07 5.32
C ILE A 98 -0.16 8.48 3.85
N VAL A 99 -0.27 9.78 3.56
CA VAL A 99 -0.44 10.30 2.20
C VAL A 99 0.74 9.94 1.30
N PRO A 100 2.02 10.05 1.72
CA PRO A 100 3.14 9.69 0.86
C PRO A 100 3.12 8.23 0.40
N MET A 101 2.69 7.28 1.25
CA MET A 101 2.55 5.89 0.80
C MET A 101 1.47 5.70 -0.28
N LEU A 102 0.47 6.57 -0.32
CA LEU A 102 -0.54 6.57 -1.38
C LEU A 102 -0.06 7.23 -2.66
N THR A 103 0.79 8.26 -2.57
CA THR A 103 1.32 8.95 -3.75
C THR A 103 2.39 8.11 -4.44
N LEU A 104 3.27 7.43 -3.69
CA LEU A 104 4.26 6.50 -4.25
C LEU A 104 3.61 5.34 -5.03
N ARG A 105 2.33 5.03 -4.73
CA ARG A 105 1.53 4.09 -5.51
C ARG A 105 1.27 4.59 -6.93
N LEU A 106 0.99 5.89 -7.11
CA LEU A 106 0.66 6.50 -8.40
C LEU A 106 1.86 6.57 -9.35
N GLU A 107 3.04 6.82 -8.78
CA GLU A 107 4.28 7.03 -9.53
C GLU A 107 4.95 5.74 -9.98
N ASN A 108 4.39 4.59 -9.61
CA ASN A 108 4.78 3.26 -10.08
C ASN A 108 3.86 2.70 -11.19
N PRO A 109 3.63 3.39 -12.34
CA PRO A 109 3.03 2.76 -13.50
C PRO A 109 4.13 2.03 -14.27
N SER A 110 4.34 0.77 -13.95
CA SER A 110 4.83 -0.22 -14.93
C SER A 110 6.20 0.04 -15.61
N ARG A 111 7.05 0.95 -15.09
CA ARG A 111 8.39 1.21 -15.66
C ARG A 111 9.31 -0.02 -15.70
N SER A 112 8.97 -1.07 -14.95
CA SER A 112 9.70 -2.34 -14.92
C SER A 112 9.64 -3.14 -16.24
N SER A 113 8.72 -2.87 -17.19
CA SER A 113 8.58 -3.75 -18.36
C SER A 113 9.20 -3.25 -19.68
N ARG A 114 9.96 -2.15 -19.71
CA ARG A 114 10.35 -1.54 -21.01
C ARG A 114 11.75 -0.92 -21.13
N LEU A 115 12.61 -1.05 -20.13
CA LEU A 115 13.99 -0.54 -20.21
C LEU A 115 15.04 -1.59 -20.63
N GLU A 116 14.63 -2.82 -20.97
CA GLU A 116 15.57 -3.89 -21.36
C GLU A 116 16.07 -3.86 -22.83
N ASP A 117 15.74 -2.85 -23.64
CA ASP A 117 16.06 -2.91 -25.09
C ASP A 117 16.87 -1.70 -25.60
N SER A 118 17.80 -1.20 -24.78
CA SER A 118 18.89 -0.33 -25.26
C SER A 118 20.12 -1.20 -25.56
N GLY A 119 20.21 -1.65 -26.81
CA GLY A 119 21.17 -2.62 -27.31
C GLY A 119 22.65 -2.27 -27.10
N SER A 120 23.25 -2.91 -26.09
CA SER A 120 24.70 -3.09 -25.96
C SER A 120 24.94 -4.58 -25.76
N SER A 121 25.06 -5.32 -26.87
CA SER A 121 25.27 -6.76 -26.88
C SER A 121 26.69 -7.09 -26.43
N ASP A 122 26.84 -7.40 -25.15
CA ASP A 122 27.92 -8.27 -24.69
C ASP A 122 27.28 -9.61 -24.30
N ASP A 123 27.11 -10.48 -25.30
CA ASP A 123 26.36 -11.76 -25.28
C ASP A 123 27.01 -12.85 -24.40
N THR A 124 27.98 -12.52 -23.55
CA THR A 124 28.79 -13.51 -22.83
C THR A 124 28.34 -13.80 -21.41
N LEU A 125 27.47 -12.98 -20.81
CA LEU A 125 26.95 -13.21 -19.46
C LEU A 125 25.56 -13.87 -19.48
N PRO A 126 25.30 -14.87 -18.62
CA PRO A 126 23.97 -15.46 -18.52
C PRO A 126 22.95 -14.39 -18.11
N LYS A 127 21.87 -14.26 -18.90
CA LYS A 127 20.77 -13.33 -18.63
C LYS A 127 20.20 -13.64 -17.24
N GLN A 128 20.28 -12.69 -16.31
CA GLN A 128 19.65 -12.84 -15.01
C GLN A 128 18.13 -12.98 -15.18
N PRO A 129 17.47 -13.87 -14.42
CA PRO A 129 16.02 -14.03 -14.49
C PRO A 129 15.34 -12.73 -14.05
N SER A 130 14.25 -12.35 -14.72
CA SER A 130 13.48 -11.19 -14.28
C SER A 130 12.76 -11.48 -12.95
N LEU A 131 12.40 -10.45 -12.19
CA LEU A 131 11.57 -10.62 -10.98
C LEU A 131 10.26 -11.37 -11.30
N HIS A 132 9.67 -11.15 -12.49
CA HIS A 132 8.48 -11.88 -12.90
C HIS A 132 8.74 -13.39 -13.05
N ASP A 133 9.87 -13.76 -13.66
CA ASP A 133 10.29 -15.17 -13.80
C ASP A 133 10.54 -15.83 -12.44
N LEU A 134 11.21 -15.12 -11.52
CA LEU A 134 11.48 -15.60 -10.16
C LEU A 134 10.17 -15.85 -9.39
N LEU A 135 9.19 -14.95 -9.51
CA LEU A 135 7.89 -15.09 -8.87
C LEU A 135 7.05 -16.22 -9.50
N LEU A 136 7.06 -16.35 -10.83
CA LEU A 136 6.43 -17.47 -11.52
C LEU A 136 7.01 -18.82 -11.06
N GLN A 137 8.34 -18.91 -10.95
CA GLN A 137 9.00 -20.10 -10.46
C GLN A 137 8.59 -20.42 -9.01
N ARG A 138 8.61 -19.42 -8.12
CA ARG A 138 8.22 -19.58 -6.71
C ARG A 138 6.77 -20.05 -6.54
N GLU A 139 5.86 -19.52 -7.35
CA GLU A 139 4.42 -19.73 -7.23
C GLU A 139 3.88 -20.82 -8.19
N GLY A 140 4.78 -21.60 -8.81
CA GLY A 140 4.41 -22.73 -9.66
C GLY A 140 3.61 -22.33 -10.91
N ASN A 141 3.93 -21.16 -11.49
CA ASN A 141 3.27 -20.55 -12.64
C ASN A 141 1.79 -20.20 -12.41
N ARG A 142 1.38 -19.92 -11.18
CA ARG A 142 0.01 -19.55 -10.83
C ARG A 142 -0.02 -18.30 -9.97
N PRO A 143 -1.03 -17.41 -10.11
CA PRO A 143 -1.24 -16.35 -9.15
C PRO A 143 -1.62 -16.94 -7.80
N LEU A 144 -1.11 -16.30 -6.75
CA LEU A 144 -1.23 -16.70 -5.36
C LEU A 144 -2.68 -16.78 -4.85
N ILE A 145 -3.51 -15.82 -5.28
CA ILE A 145 -4.92 -15.73 -4.90
C ILE A 145 -5.71 -15.99 -6.17
N GLN A 146 -6.29 -17.18 -6.26
CA GLN A 146 -7.09 -17.56 -7.41
C GLN A 146 -8.21 -18.48 -6.96
N ALA A 147 -9.42 -18.25 -7.47
CA ALA A 147 -10.51 -19.19 -7.29
C ALA A 147 -10.14 -20.57 -7.87
N ASP A 148 -10.63 -21.65 -7.26
CA ASP A 148 -10.50 -23.06 -7.69
C ASP A 148 -10.97 -23.34 -9.14
N ILE A 149 -11.46 -22.31 -9.83
CA ILE A 149 -11.72 -22.30 -11.27
C ILE A 149 -10.42 -22.65 -12.06
N TRP A 150 -9.23 -22.59 -11.43
CA TRP A 150 -7.95 -23.04 -11.99
C TRP A 150 -7.43 -24.37 -11.44
N ASP A 151 -8.31 -25.21 -10.87
CA ASP A 151 -8.01 -26.63 -10.75
C ASP A 151 -7.59 -27.14 -12.14
N ALA A 152 -6.39 -27.72 -12.24
CA ALA A 152 -5.89 -28.30 -13.48
C ALA A 152 -6.87 -29.34 -14.02
N GLY A 153 -7.58 -30.05 -13.13
CA GLY A 153 -8.67 -30.95 -13.50
C GLY A 153 -9.87 -30.21 -14.09
N TYR A 154 -10.25 -29.04 -13.59
CA TYR A 154 -11.35 -28.23 -14.15
C TYR A 154 -10.99 -27.67 -15.53
N MET A 155 -9.77 -27.15 -15.69
CA MET A 155 -9.27 -26.68 -16.98
C MET A 155 -9.15 -27.82 -17.99
N GLN A 156 -8.61 -28.98 -17.58
CA GLN A 156 -8.57 -30.19 -18.40
C GLN A 156 -9.99 -30.63 -18.81
N ARG A 157 -10.95 -30.63 -17.88
CA ARG A 157 -12.36 -30.96 -18.16
C ARG A 157 -12.99 -29.98 -19.15
N LEU A 158 -12.73 -28.68 -19.04
CA LEU A 158 -13.22 -27.68 -19.99
C LEU A 158 -12.61 -27.87 -21.39
N MET A 159 -11.30 -28.13 -21.46
CA MET A 159 -10.60 -28.39 -22.72
C MET A 159 -11.09 -29.69 -23.38
N VAL A 160 -11.20 -30.79 -22.63
CA VAL A 160 -11.72 -32.08 -23.12
C VAL A 160 -13.18 -31.96 -23.55
N ALA A 161 -14.00 -31.20 -22.82
CA ALA A 161 -15.40 -30.98 -23.17
C ALA A 161 -15.61 -30.04 -24.38
N ASN A 162 -14.53 -29.47 -24.94
CA ASN A 162 -14.55 -28.46 -26.00
C ASN A 162 -15.54 -27.32 -25.72
N LYS A 163 -15.80 -27.03 -24.44
CA LYS A 163 -16.70 -25.98 -24.02
C LYS A 163 -15.92 -24.66 -24.13
N LYS A 164 -16.56 -23.64 -24.73
CA LYS A 164 -16.01 -22.29 -24.70
C LYS A 164 -15.72 -21.94 -23.24
N LEU A 165 -14.47 -21.56 -22.95
CA LEU A 165 -14.11 -20.95 -21.67
C LEU A 165 -15.13 -19.85 -21.38
N PRO A 166 -15.81 -19.87 -20.21
CA PRO A 166 -16.68 -18.77 -19.80
C PRO A 166 -15.95 -17.45 -20.01
N GLU A 167 -16.62 -16.39 -20.45
CA GLU A 167 -15.97 -15.09 -20.72
C GLU A 167 -15.18 -14.56 -19.51
N ILE A 168 -15.59 -14.95 -18.30
CA ILE A 168 -14.87 -14.72 -17.04
C ILE A 168 -13.43 -15.27 -17.06
N ILE A 169 -13.17 -16.39 -17.73
CA ILE A 169 -11.83 -17.02 -17.81
C ILE A 169 -11.00 -16.44 -18.97
N ARG A 170 -11.63 -15.95 -20.05
CA ARG A 170 -10.92 -15.22 -21.13
C ARG A 170 -10.37 -13.86 -20.67
N GLY A 171 -10.89 -13.31 -19.58
CA GLY A 171 -10.40 -12.08 -18.96
C GLY A 171 -9.32 -12.29 -17.90
N ILE A 172 -8.75 -13.49 -17.77
CA ILE A 172 -7.67 -13.76 -16.81
C ILE A 172 -6.39 -13.16 -17.36
N GLN A 173 -6.25 -11.90 -16.98
CA GLN A 173 -5.18 -10.99 -17.32
C GLN A 173 -3.82 -11.55 -16.88
N PRO A 174 -2.74 -11.13 -17.54
CA PRO A 174 -1.39 -11.49 -17.17
C PRO A 174 -1.17 -11.28 -15.67
N THR A 175 -0.56 -12.26 -15.03
CA THR A 175 -0.14 -12.18 -13.65
C THR A 175 0.71 -10.93 -13.43
N LYS A 176 0.34 -10.11 -12.44
CA LYS A 176 1.02 -8.85 -12.12
C LYS A 176 1.97 -9.06 -10.96
N VAL A 177 3.23 -8.66 -11.16
CA VAL A 177 4.16 -8.42 -10.06
C VAL A 177 3.58 -7.32 -9.19
N THR A 178 3.28 -7.66 -7.94
CA THR A 178 2.71 -6.75 -6.95
C THR A 178 3.69 -6.59 -5.82
N ARG A 179 4.29 -5.40 -5.69
CA ARG A 179 5.09 -5.08 -4.51
C ARG A 179 4.17 -4.99 -3.28
N ILE A 180 4.63 -5.54 -2.17
CA ILE A 180 3.90 -5.55 -0.90
C ILE A 180 3.81 -4.13 -0.34
N LEU A 181 4.93 -3.38 -0.38
CA LEU A 181 4.96 -1.96 -0.06
C LEU A 181 5.26 -1.15 -1.32
N PRO A 182 4.63 0.03 -1.52
CA PRO A 182 4.84 0.87 -2.70
C PRO A 182 6.14 1.69 -2.61
N ILE A 183 7.21 1.15 -2.03
CA ILE A 183 8.49 1.83 -1.85
C ILE A 183 9.42 1.44 -3.00
N SER A 184 10.05 2.41 -3.64
CA SER A 184 11.12 2.21 -4.64
C SER A 184 12.43 2.77 -4.10
N GLY A 185 13.54 2.05 -4.28
CA GLY A 185 14.87 2.42 -3.76
C GLY A 185 15.49 3.71 -4.33
N THR A 186 14.77 4.46 -5.18
CA THR A 186 15.22 5.79 -5.63
C THR A 186 14.75 6.85 -4.63
N TYR A 187 15.65 7.25 -3.74
CA TYR A 187 15.43 8.26 -2.71
C TYR A 187 15.40 9.68 -3.31
N PRO A 188 14.37 10.50 -3.02
CA PRO A 188 14.45 11.94 -3.22
C PRO A 188 15.24 12.54 -2.04
N THR A 189 16.36 13.20 -2.34
CA THR A 189 17.41 13.55 -1.38
C THR A 189 17.11 14.70 -0.42
N ASP A 190 16.04 15.50 -0.61
CA ASP A 190 15.94 16.80 0.08
C ASP A 190 14.59 17.12 0.76
N SER A 191 13.53 16.31 0.60
CA SER A 191 12.20 16.61 1.20
C SER A 191 11.50 15.43 1.88
N VAL A 192 12.16 14.27 1.97
CA VAL A 192 11.56 13.01 2.44
C VAL A 192 12.06 12.60 3.83
N ASP A 193 13.02 13.33 4.40
CA ASP A 193 13.67 12.96 5.66
C ASP A 193 12.65 12.80 6.81
N MET A 194 11.72 13.74 6.97
CA MET A 194 10.71 13.66 8.02
C MET A 194 9.73 12.49 7.82
N SER A 195 9.35 12.21 6.57
CA SER A 195 8.47 11.08 6.23
C SER A 195 9.13 9.74 6.59
N TRP A 196 10.43 9.62 6.31
CA TRP A 196 11.20 8.41 6.61
C TRP A 196 11.51 8.23 8.08
N GLU A 197 11.88 9.29 8.79
CA GLU A 197 12.07 9.22 10.24
C GLU A 197 10.78 8.77 10.96
N MET A 198 9.62 9.31 10.55
CA MET A 198 8.33 8.90 11.09
C MET A 198 8.01 7.45 10.72
N PHE A 199 8.30 7.04 9.48
CA PHE A 199 8.12 5.67 9.03
C PHE A 199 8.97 4.71 9.86
N GLN A 200 10.26 4.96 10.02
CA GLN A 200 11.17 4.12 10.78
C GLN A 200 10.76 4.06 12.26
N SER A 201 10.40 5.20 12.85
CA SER A 201 9.97 5.25 14.26
C SER A 201 8.67 4.48 14.50
N TRP A 202 7.74 4.52 13.55
CA TRP A 202 6.48 3.80 13.65
C TRP A 202 6.59 2.31 13.30
N THR A 203 7.46 1.96 12.35
CA THR A 203 7.62 0.58 11.89
C THR A 203 8.65 -0.21 12.68
N ASP A 204 9.60 0.47 13.32
CA ASP A 204 10.83 -0.11 13.87
C ASP A 204 11.68 -0.82 12.82
N THR A 205 11.55 -0.41 11.56
CA THR A 205 12.30 -0.97 10.43
C THR A 205 13.29 0.07 9.91
N PRO A 206 14.61 -0.19 9.97
CA PRO A 206 15.59 0.71 9.40
C PRO A 206 15.42 0.81 7.89
N LEU A 207 15.66 2.01 7.36
CA LEU A 207 15.48 2.28 5.93
C LEU A 207 16.38 1.40 5.08
N GLU A 208 17.59 1.14 5.56
CA GLU A 208 18.58 0.28 4.94
C GLU A 208 18.03 -1.14 4.80
N ALA A 209 17.30 -1.68 5.79
CA ALA A 209 16.71 -3.01 5.66
C ALA A 209 15.62 -3.06 4.57
N ILE A 210 14.92 -1.95 4.31
CA ILE A 210 13.95 -1.86 3.20
C ILE A 210 14.66 -1.61 1.86
N ALA A 211 15.78 -0.89 1.87
CA ALA A 211 16.63 -0.64 0.71
C ALA A 211 17.34 -1.92 0.23
N GLU A 212 17.85 -2.70 1.18
CA GLU A 212 18.56 -3.96 1.02
C GLU A 212 17.63 -5.08 0.59
N LEU A 213 16.33 -4.96 0.85
CA LEU A 213 15.33 -5.67 0.08
C LEU A 213 15.37 -5.08 -1.33
N GLU A 214 16.32 -5.58 -2.14
CA GLU A 214 16.52 -5.18 -3.54
C GLU A 214 15.16 -4.97 -4.19
N THR A 215 14.96 -3.86 -4.90
CA THR A 215 13.67 -3.51 -5.52
C THR A 215 13.11 -4.60 -6.44
N ASP A 216 13.96 -5.54 -6.83
CA ASP A 216 13.71 -6.69 -7.68
C ASP A 216 13.79 -8.04 -6.94
N SER A 217 13.76 -8.03 -5.61
CA SER A 217 13.74 -9.23 -4.77
C SER A 217 12.33 -9.86 -4.73
N PRO A 218 12.21 -11.19 -4.91
CA PRO A 218 10.96 -11.91 -4.70
C PRO A 218 10.39 -11.72 -3.29
N ARG A 219 11.24 -11.41 -2.30
CA ARG A 219 10.81 -11.18 -0.91
C ARG A 219 9.94 -9.94 -0.73
N HIS A 220 9.99 -8.99 -1.67
CA HIS A 220 9.19 -7.76 -1.65
C HIS A 220 7.95 -7.82 -2.55
N ALA A 221 7.76 -8.90 -3.31
CA ALA A 221 6.70 -8.98 -4.30
C ALA A 221 5.94 -10.31 -4.27
N ILE A 222 4.71 -10.25 -4.77
CA ILE A 222 3.81 -11.39 -4.95
C ILE A 222 3.14 -11.32 -6.33
N LEU A 223 2.81 -12.48 -6.88
CA LEU A 223 2.15 -12.58 -8.16
C LEU A 223 0.62 -12.64 -7.97
N LEU A 224 -0.10 -11.67 -8.52
CA LEU A 224 -1.56 -11.56 -8.35
C LEU A 224 -2.27 -11.41 -9.68
N CYS A 225 -3.56 -11.74 -9.71
CA CYS A 225 -4.44 -11.30 -10.79
C CYS A 225 -4.66 -9.78 -10.71
N ASP A 226 -5.10 -9.15 -11.81
CA ASP A 226 -5.31 -7.70 -11.87
C ASP A 226 -6.19 -7.13 -10.74
N PHE A 227 -7.25 -7.85 -10.38
CA PHE A 227 -8.17 -7.40 -9.35
C PHE A 227 -7.56 -7.47 -7.95
N ASP A 228 -6.93 -8.58 -7.59
CA ASP A 228 -6.26 -8.72 -6.29
C ASP A 228 -5.02 -7.81 -6.19
N HIS A 229 -4.31 -7.61 -7.31
CA HIS A 229 -3.25 -6.59 -7.43
C HIS A 229 -3.77 -5.20 -7.07
N TRP A 230 -4.95 -4.83 -7.57
CA TRP A 230 -5.60 -3.57 -7.22
C TRP A 230 -5.97 -3.52 -5.73
N LEU A 231 -6.47 -4.61 -5.14
CA LEU A 231 -6.79 -4.68 -3.71
C LEU A 231 -5.56 -4.39 -2.84
N VAL A 232 -4.46 -5.12 -3.09
CA VAL A 232 -3.21 -4.95 -2.34
C VAL A 232 -2.68 -3.54 -2.55
N ARG A 233 -2.52 -3.07 -3.78
CA ARG A 233 -2.00 -1.71 -4.02
C ARG A 233 -2.88 -0.61 -3.47
N SER A 234 -4.17 -0.86 -3.24
CA SER A 234 -5.10 0.11 -2.67
C SER A 234 -5.27 0.00 -1.17
N PHE A 235 -4.50 -0.87 -0.50
CA PHE A 235 -4.65 -1.13 0.92
C PHE A 235 -6.11 -1.48 1.28
N ARG A 236 -6.82 -2.17 0.36
CA ARG A 236 -8.20 -2.65 0.58
C ARG A 236 -8.24 -4.09 1.08
N CYS A 237 -7.07 -4.71 1.17
CA CYS A 237 -6.86 -5.94 1.88
C CYS A 237 -5.55 -5.87 2.66
N TYR A 238 -5.35 -6.85 3.53
CA TYR A 238 -4.10 -7.09 4.21
C TYR A 238 -3.95 -8.59 4.49
N PHE A 239 -2.77 -8.99 4.98
CA PHE A 239 -2.43 -10.38 5.23
C PHE A 239 -1.96 -10.55 6.67
N GLU A 240 -2.58 -11.46 7.41
CA GLU A 240 -2.20 -11.82 8.77
C GLU A 240 -1.49 -13.16 8.79
N PRO A 241 -0.36 -13.31 9.52
CA PRO A 241 0.32 -14.60 9.62
C PRO A 241 -0.51 -15.62 10.38
N VAL A 242 -0.50 -16.87 9.92
CA VAL A 242 -1.10 -17.98 10.65
C VAL A 242 -0.11 -18.47 11.72
N LEU A 243 -0.56 -18.52 12.97
CA LEU A 243 0.26 -18.93 14.10
C LEU A 243 0.75 -20.38 13.90
N ASN A 244 2.05 -20.61 14.08
CA ASN A 244 2.72 -21.91 13.93
C ASN A 244 2.71 -22.48 12.49
N GLU A 245 2.32 -21.70 11.48
CA GLU A 245 2.39 -22.10 10.07
C GLU A 245 3.30 -21.13 9.29
N PRO A 246 4.59 -21.46 9.12
CA PRO A 246 5.52 -20.56 8.44
C PRO A 246 5.08 -20.29 7.00
N ASN A 247 5.29 -19.05 6.55
CA ASN A 247 4.94 -18.60 5.20
C ASN A 247 3.45 -18.78 4.84
N THR A 248 2.58 -18.87 5.84
CA THR A 248 1.15 -18.99 5.65
C THR A 248 0.44 -17.79 6.25
N TYR A 249 -0.51 -17.25 5.49
CA TYR A 249 -1.20 -16.01 5.80
C TYR A 249 -2.69 -16.12 5.50
N ILE A 250 -3.51 -15.38 6.23
CA ILE A 250 -4.91 -15.16 5.91
C ILE A 250 -5.01 -13.75 5.30
N GLY A 251 -5.40 -13.67 4.04
CA GLY A 251 -5.78 -12.41 3.40
C GLY A 251 -7.17 -12.00 3.88
N HIS A 252 -7.35 -10.72 4.23
CA HIS A 252 -8.62 -10.13 4.65
C HIS A 252 -8.97 -8.93 3.77
N THR A 253 -10.21 -8.84 3.28
CA THR A 253 -10.73 -7.60 2.70
C THR A 253 -11.29 -6.69 3.80
N LEU A 254 -11.00 -5.39 3.71
CA LEU A 254 -11.44 -4.40 4.70
C LEU A 254 -12.89 -3.94 4.52
N LEU A 255 -13.44 -4.10 3.31
CA LEU A 255 -14.78 -3.63 2.98
C LEU A 255 -15.73 -4.81 2.76
N ASP A 256 -16.92 -4.75 3.36
CA ASP A 256 -17.89 -5.86 3.38
C ASP A 256 -18.36 -6.31 1.99
N HIS A 257 -18.45 -5.37 1.04
CA HIS A 257 -18.87 -5.63 -0.33
C HIS A 257 -17.72 -6.05 -1.25
N ILE A 258 -16.48 -6.05 -0.76
CA ILE A 258 -15.29 -6.43 -1.52
C ILE A 258 -14.87 -7.83 -1.11
N LYS A 259 -14.63 -8.67 -2.11
CA LYS A 259 -14.16 -10.06 -1.98
C LYS A 259 -12.94 -10.23 -2.84
N PHE A 260 -12.01 -11.11 -2.46
CA PHE A 260 -10.93 -11.55 -3.34
C PHE A 260 -11.47 -12.21 -4.61
N SER A 261 -10.61 -12.45 -5.59
CA SER A 261 -10.97 -13.21 -6.81
C SER A 261 -11.54 -14.61 -6.52
N THR A 262 -11.27 -15.18 -5.34
CA THR A 262 -11.88 -16.42 -4.83
C THR A 262 -13.38 -16.32 -4.53
N GLY A 263 -13.95 -15.12 -4.54
CA GLY A 263 -15.33 -14.86 -4.13
C GLY A 263 -15.54 -14.82 -2.61
N GLN A 264 -14.46 -14.93 -1.84
CA GLN A 264 -14.46 -14.88 -0.38
C GLN A 264 -13.85 -13.57 0.13
N ARG A 265 -14.27 -13.15 1.33
CA ARG A 265 -13.67 -12.01 2.04
C ARG A 265 -12.35 -12.35 2.70
N THR A 266 -12.16 -13.62 3.01
CA THR A 266 -10.93 -14.16 3.56
C THR A 266 -10.40 -15.26 2.65
N THR A 267 -9.08 -15.38 2.56
CA THR A 267 -8.44 -16.43 1.77
C THR A 267 -7.12 -16.82 2.42
N GLN A 268 -6.91 -18.10 2.65
CA GLN A 268 -5.63 -18.59 3.14
C GLN A 268 -4.65 -18.72 1.97
N ILE A 269 -3.42 -18.30 2.22
CA ILE A 269 -2.34 -18.23 1.26
C ILE A 269 -1.14 -18.91 1.88
N LYS A 270 -0.48 -19.77 1.11
CA LYS A 270 0.76 -20.43 1.53
C LYS A 270 1.83 -20.24 0.48
N PHE A 271 2.94 -19.64 0.87
CA PHE A 271 4.11 -19.52 0.00
C PHE A 271 5.02 -20.73 0.18
N THR A 272 5.55 -21.23 -0.93
CA THR A 272 6.54 -22.29 -0.98
C THR A 272 7.90 -21.74 -1.40
N GLY A 273 8.98 -22.36 -0.93
CA GLY A 273 10.35 -22.00 -1.29
C GLY A 273 11.06 -21.10 -0.27
N ASN A 274 12.37 -20.91 -0.50
CA ASN A 274 13.25 -20.15 0.39
C ASN A 274 13.05 -18.61 0.25
N ASP A 275 12.49 -18.17 -0.88
CA ASP A 275 12.27 -16.76 -1.20
C ASP A 275 10.82 -16.32 -0.95
N ALA A 276 10.23 -16.85 0.13
CA ALA A 276 8.91 -16.42 0.58
C ALA A 276 8.91 -14.92 0.90
N PRO A 277 7.79 -14.21 0.69
CA PRO A 277 7.72 -12.80 0.99
C PRO A 277 8.03 -12.50 2.46
N SER A 278 8.66 -11.35 2.71
CA SER A 278 9.04 -10.95 4.06
C SER A 278 7.78 -10.78 4.95
N PRO A 279 7.70 -11.50 6.09
CA PRO A 279 6.59 -11.32 7.04
C PRO A 279 6.50 -9.89 7.58
N GLU A 280 7.64 -9.20 7.68
CA GLU A 280 7.72 -7.82 8.14
C GLU A 280 7.02 -6.87 7.16
N LEU A 281 7.25 -7.03 5.86
CA LEU A 281 6.59 -6.21 4.84
C LEU A 281 5.07 -6.40 4.85
N PHE A 282 4.58 -7.63 5.06
CA PHE A 282 3.15 -7.88 5.23
C PHE A 282 2.59 -7.21 6.47
N ARG A 283 3.35 -7.21 7.57
CA ARG A 283 2.94 -6.55 8.81
C ARG A 283 2.83 -5.03 8.65
N ILE A 284 3.82 -4.41 8.01
CA ILE A 284 3.79 -2.97 7.69
C ILE A 284 2.62 -2.67 6.75
N HIS A 285 2.42 -3.51 5.72
CA HIS A 285 1.27 -3.36 4.82
C HIS A 285 -0.07 -3.43 5.55
N ALA A 286 -0.22 -4.40 6.46
CA ALA A 286 -1.42 -4.57 7.26
C ALA A 286 -1.68 -3.36 8.16
N ALA A 287 -0.64 -2.85 8.82
CA ALA A 287 -0.71 -1.63 9.62
C ALA A 287 -1.24 -0.45 8.78
N TYR A 288 -0.64 -0.21 7.60
CA TYR A 288 -1.12 0.83 6.69
C TYR A 288 -2.57 0.62 6.26
N ALA A 289 -2.95 -0.60 5.87
CA ALA A 289 -4.31 -0.87 5.41
C ALA A 289 -5.36 -0.63 6.50
N GLN A 290 -5.07 -1.09 7.72
CA GLN A 290 -5.95 -0.91 8.86
C GLN A 290 -6.07 0.56 9.25
N VAL A 291 -4.95 1.30 9.34
CA VAL A 291 -4.96 2.75 9.61
C VAL A 291 -5.72 3.51 8.53
N PHE A 292 -5.39 3.25 7.27
CA PHE A 292 -5.95 3.95 6.11
C PHE A 292 -7.47 3.85 6.06
N HIS A 293 -8.02 2.66 6.34
CA HIS A 293 -9.45 2.45 6.35
C HIS A 293 -10.11 2.99 7.62
N ALA A 294 -9.48 2.82 8.79
CA ALA A 294 -10.03 3.30 10.07
C ALA A 294 -10.23 4.82 10.08
N CYS A 295 -9.30 5.59 9.48
CA CYS A 295 -9.39 7.05 9.42
C CYS A 295 -10.18 7.59 8.23
N GLY A 296 -10.68 6.76 7.31
CA GLY A 296 -11.52 7.17 6.18
C GLY A 296 -10.78 7.83 5.01
N VAL A 297 -9.44 7.82 5.00
CA VAL A 297 -8.65 8.41 3.90
C VAL A 297 -8.87 7.62 2.59
N ASP A 298 -9.28 6.35 2.66
CA ASP A 298 -9.70 5.57 1.50
C ASP A 298 -10.89 6.17 0.74
N GLN A 299 -11.81 6.83 1.46
CA GLN A 299 -12.96 7.51 0.88
C GLN A 299 -12.54 8.80 0.17
N MET A 300 -11.63 9.57 0.78
CA MET A 300 -11.05 10.77 0.17
C MET A 300 -10.39 10.41 -1.16
N TRP A 301 -9.54 9.38 -1.14
CA TRP A 301 -8.82 8.92 -2.30
C TRP A 301 -9.75 8.39 -3.39
N GLY A 302 -10.80 7.65 -3.01
CA GLY A 302 -11.85 7.21 -3.94
C GLY A 302 -12.50 8.37 -4.68
N ARG A 303 -12.82 9.46 -3.98
CA ARG A 303 -13.40 10.68 -4.58
C ARG A 303 -12.43 11.39 -5.52
N LEU A 304 -11.17 11.56 -5.12
CA LEU A 304 -10.14 12.21 -5.95
C LEU A 304 -9.94 11.45 -7.27
N TYR A 305 -9.91 10.11 -7.23
CA TYR A 305 -9.75 9.30 -8.44
C TYR A 305 -11.00 9.29 -9.31
N ALA A 306 -12.19 9.22 -8.71
CA ALA A 306 -13.43 9.31 -9.45
C ALA A 306 -13.52 10.68 -10.16
N GLY A 307 -13.21 11.76 -9.45
CA GLY A 307 -13.14 13.11 -10.00
C GLY A 307 -12.12 13.24 -11.14
N ALA A 308 -10.88 12.78 -10.94
CA ALA A 308 -9.84 12.81 -11.96
C ALA A 308 -10.22 12.03 -13.23
N LYS A 309 -10.86 10.87 -13.09
CA LYS A 309 -11.37 10.09 -14.24
C LYS A 309 -12.51 10.80 -14.97
N HIS A 310 -13.38 11.51 -14.26
CA HIS A 310 -14.42 12.33 -14.89
C HIS A 310 -13.82 13.50 -15.68
N THR A 311 -12.80 14.17 -15.14
CA THR A 311 -12.08 15.25 -15.82
C THR A 311 -11.27 14.75 -17.02
N GLN A 312 -10.63 13.59 -16.92
CA GLN A 312 -9.89 13.00 -18.05
C GLN A 312 -10.83 12.53 -19.18
N LYS A 313 -12.02 12.03 -18.84
CA LYS A 313 -13.09 11.71 -19.81
C LYS A 313 -13.67 12.97 -20.47
N SER A 314 -13.81 14.09 -19.75
CA SER A 314 -14.30 15.35 -20.33
C SER A 314 -13.28 15.99 -21.27
N PHE A 315 -11.99 15.94 -20.96
CA PHE A 315 -10.91 16.38 -21.87
C PHE A 315 -10.79 15.50 -23.12
N THR A 316 -10.88 14.17 -22.99
CA THR A 316 -10.87 13.26 -24.16
C THR A 316 -12.15 13.35 -25.00
N SER A 317 -13.29 13.73 -24.40
CA SER A 317 -14.54 14.05 -25.11
C SER A 317 -14.45 15.38 -25.88
N MET A 318 -13.91 16.44 -25.27
CA MET A 318 -13.67 17.73 -25.96
C MET A 318 -12.63 17.63 -27.08
N GLY A 319 -11.58 16.82 -26.90
CA GLY A 319 -10.58 16.56 -27.94
C GLY A 319 -11.14 15.87 -29.18
N LYS A 320 -12.18 15.03 -29.03
CA LYS A 320 -12.85 14.39 -30.18
C LYS A 320 -13.82 15.32 -30.91
N GLN A 321 -14.46 16.27 -30.22
CA GLN A 321 -15.33 17.27 -30.85
C GLN A 321 -14.56 18.35 -31.61
N THR A 322 -13.35 18.71 -31.15
CA THR A 322 -12.49 19.70 -31.83
C THR A 322 -11.81 19.15 -33.08
N TRP A 323 -11.51 17.85 -33.14
CA TRP A 323 -11.04 17.19 -34.36
C TRP A 323 -12.14 16.94 -35.40
N ALA A 324 -13.38 16.66 -34.98
CA ALA A 324 -14.49 16.45 -35.90
C ALA A 324 -14.96 17.73 -36.63
N THR A 325 -14.63 18.92 -36.10
CA THR A 325 -14.98 20.21 -36.71
C THR A 325 -13.90 20.76 -37.64
N HIS A 326 -12.64 20.35 -37.52
CA HIS A 326 -11.55 20.82 -38.40
C HIS A 326 -11.30 19.92 -39.64
N SER A 327 -11.78 18.67 -39.66
CA SER A 327 -11.64 17.79 -40.84
C SER A 327 -12.73 17.95 -41.91
N ARG A 328 -13.64 18.94 -41.82
CA ARG A 328 -14.72 19.15 -42.81
C ARG A 328 -14.58 20.36 -43.73
N HIS A 329 -13.45 21.09 -43.71
CA HIS A 329 -13.30 22.33 -44.51
C HIS A 329 -12.11 22.36 -45.47
N GLY A 330 -11.47 21.23 -45.77
CA GLY A 330 -10.39 21.17 -46.74
C GLY A 330 -10.64 20.13 -47.82
N LEU A 331 -11.54 20.41 -48.78
CA LEU A 331 -11.54 19.87 -50.15
C LEU A 331 -12.73 20.47 -50.91
N ARG A 332 -12.54 21.70 -51.39
CA ARG A 332 -13.36 22.27 -52.46
C ARG A 332 -12.40 22.77 -53.53
N THR A 333 -12.10 21.90 -54.48
CA THR A 333 -11.38 22.24 -55.70
C THR A 333 -12.32 23.03 -56.61
N SER A 334 -11.89 24.22 -57.01
CA SER A 334 -12.49 25.03 -58.06
C SER A 334 -12.21 24.42 -59.43
N ASN A 335 -13.26 24.30 -60.25
CA ASN A 335 -13.18 24.34 -61.71
C ASN A 335 -13.55 25.73 -62.19
#